data_AF-A0AAD9NEV9-F1
#
_entry.id   AF-A0AAD9NEV9-F1
#
_cell.length_a   1.000
_cell.length_b   1.000
_cell.length_c   1.000
_cell.angle_alpha   90.00
_cell.angle_beta   90.00
_cell.angle_gamma   90.00
#
_symmetry.space_group_name_H-M   'P 1'
#
loop_
_entity.id
_entity.type
_entity.pdbx_description
1 polymer ?
#
loop_
_entity_poly.entity_id
_entity_poly.type
_entity_poly.pdbx_seq_one_letter_code
_entity_poly.pdbx_strand_id
1 'polypeptide(L)'
;MRKHLKKTLVGVTIDQQLKFSNHIQNAVKKANRVLGCLARTFRHLNKDTFRLLYKAMVRPHLEYASCVWCPHLIKDRDLIEQVQRRATRLVPETKGLPYNSRLKELQLPTLNYRRQRTDIIQTFKIIKRIDTVNQDCRCSQCPSKLMFKKASGTTRGHSEKLQTQRATGYRHHFFSTRVVKMWNSLSDDTVQARRVNELKSRLRRD
;
A
#
# COMPACT_ATOMS: atom_id res chain seq x y z
N MET A 1 27.94 21.37 5.92
CA MET A 1 26.94 20.37 5.44
C MET A 1 25.64 20.52 6.22
N ARG A 2 24.58 21.08 5.62
CA ARG A 2 23.25 21.15 6.27
C ARG A 2 22.70 19.73 6.43
N LYS A 3 22.59 19.24 7.68
CA LYS A 3 21.88 17.99 7.98
C LYS A 3 20.43 18.18 7.52
N HIS A 4 20.02 17.51 6.45
CA HIS A 4 18.62 17.49 6.03
C HIS A 4 17.77 17.00 7.20
N LEU A 5 16.89 17.87 7.71
CA LEU A 5 16.06 17.59 8.87
C LEU A 5 15.08 16.46 8.51
N LYS A 6 15.32 15.25 9.03
CA LYS A 6 14.41 14.11 8.89
C LYS A 6 13.40 14.19 10.03
N LYS A 7 12.12 14.35 9.71
CA LYS A 7 11.04 14.33 10.72
C LYS A 7 10.34 12.97 10.69
N THR A 8 10.13 12.38 11.85
CA THR A 8 9.33 11.16 11.99
C THR A 8 7.97 11.53 12.57
N LEU A 9 6.90 11.19 11.84
CA LEU A 9 5.52 11.40 12.27
C LEU A 9 4.83 10.04 12.31
N VAL A 10 4.36 9.64 13.49
CA VAL A 10 3.65 8.37 13.71
C VAL A 10 4.35 7.17 13.04
N GLY A 11 5.68 7.09 13.16
CA GLY A 11 6.48 6.00 12.59
C GLY A 11 6.85 6.12 11.10
N VAL A 12 6.39 7.15 10.38
CA VAL A 12 6.78 7.44 8.99
C VAL A 12 7.85 8.53 8.97
N THR A 13 8.95 8.28 8.27
CA THR A 13 10.03 9.26 8.10
C THR A 13 9.80 10.07 6.83
N ILE A 14 9.68 11.38 6.97
CA ILE A 14 9.45 12.31 5.88
C ILE A 14 10.71 13.16 5.71
N ASP A 15 11.20 13.24 4.47
CA ASP A 15 12.29 14.15 4.11
C ASP A 15 11.76 15.46 3.53
N GLN A 16 12.64 16.45 3.38
CA GLN A 16 12.29 17.77 2.86
C GLN A 16 11.85 17.74 1.38
N GLN A 17 12.18 16.67 0.65
CA GLN A 17 11.85 16.50 -0.76
C GLN A 17 10.59 15.62 -0.95
N LEU A 18 9.95 15.21 0.15
CA LEU A 18 8.85 14.26 0.19
C LEU A 18 9.16 12.92 -0.52
N LYS A 19 10.43 12.52 -0.52
CA LYS A 19 10.86 11.19 -0.96
C LYS A 19 10.81 10.23 0.23
N PHE A 20 10.31 9.03 -0.04
CA PHE A 20 10.17 8.00 0.98
C PHE A 20 11.25 6.91 0.91
N SER A 21 12.24 7.03 0.02
CA SER A 21 13.27 5.99 -0.15
C SER A 21 14.02 5.67 1.15
N ASN A 22 14.37 6.68 1.96
CA ASN A 22 15.01 6.45 3.26
C ASN A 22 14.06 5.74 4.26
N HIS A 23 12.77 6.10 4.28
CA HIS A 23 11.78 5.40 5.10
C HIS A 23 11.64 3.94 4.68
N ILE A 24 11.56 3.68 3.38
CA ILE A 24 11.43 2.34 2.80
C ILE A 24 12.65 1.49 3.12
N GLN A 25 13.87 2.03 3.00
CA GLN A 25 15.09 1.34 3.40
C GLN A 25 15.04 0.93 4.88
N ASN A 26 14.58 1.83 5.77
CA ASN A 26 14.45 1.53 7.19
C ASN A 26 13.39 0.45 7.46
N ALA A 27 12.23 0.51 6.79
CA ALA A 27 11.18 -0.50 6.85
C ALA A 27 11.69 -1.88 6.39
N VAL A 28 12.38 -1.91 5.25
CA VAL A 28 12.99 -3.12 4.68
C VAL A 28 14.07 -3.70 5.60
N LYS A 29 14.91 -2.85 6.22
CA LYS A 29 15.91 -3.29 7.20
C LYS A 29 15.25 -3.96 8.41
N LYS A 30 14.19 -3.35 8.96
CA LYS A 30 13.42 -3.93 10.08
C LYS A 30 12.79 -5.27 9.70
N ALA A 31 12.13 -5.33 8.54
CA ALA A 31 11.50 -6.54 8.04
C ALA A 31 12.52 -7.68 7.80
N ASN A 32 13.70 -7.36 7.23
CA ASN A 32 14.77 -8.34 7.04
C ASN A 32 15.38 -8.83 8.36
N ARG A 33 15.49 -7.97 9.38
CA ARG A 33 15.95 -8.39 10.72
C ARG A 33 15.01 -9.43 11.31
N VAL A 34 13.70 -9.15 11.29
CA VAL A 34 12.67 -10.10 11.76
C VAL A 34 12.70 -11.38 10.93
N LEU A 35 12.80 -11.27 9.60
CA LEU A 35 12.91 -12.43 8.72
C LEU A 35 14.14 -13.29 9.02
N GLY A 36 15.28 -12.66 9.31
CA GLY A 36 16.50 -13.35 9.71
C GLY A 36 16.39 -14.02 11.08
N CYS A 37 15.60 -13.47 12.01
CA CYS A 37 15.27 -14.16 13.25
C CYS A 37 14.43 -15.42 12.95
N LEU A 38 13.36 -15.29 12.17
CA LEU A 38 12.52 -16.44 11.79
C LEU A 38 13.33 -17.56 11.12
N ALA A 39 14.24 -17.20 10.21
CA ALA A 39 15.08 -18.17 9.51
C ALA A 39 16.06 -18.92 10.44
N ARG A 40 16.45 -18.34 11.58
CA ARG A 40 17.34 -18.98 12.56
C ARG A 40 16.58 -19.77 13.62
N THR A 41 15.40 -19.31 14.00
CA THR A 41 14.58 -19.94 15.04
C THR A 41 13.92 -21.23 14.54
N PHE A 42 13.46 -21.26 13.29
CA PHE A 42 12.73 -22.41 12.75
C PHE A 42 13.60 -23.22 11.79
N ARG A 43 13.92 -24.46 12.17
CA ARG A 43 14.67 -25.40 11.30
C ARG A 43 13.84 -25.87 10.10
N HIS A 44 12.53 -26.00 10.28
CA HIS A 44 11.59 -26.34 9.22
C HIS A 44 10.33 -25.48 9.34
N LEU A 45 9.92 -24.88 8.22
CA LEU A 45 8.70 -24.08 8.12
C LEU A 45 7.81 -24.69 7.04
N ASN A 46 6.69 -25.26 7.45
CA ASN A 46 5.63 -25.65 6.52
C ASN A 46 4.92 -24.38 5.98
N LYS A 47 4.09 -24.56 4.95
CA LYS A 47 3.37 -23.47 4.28
C LYS A 47 2.50 -22.67 5.26
N ASP A 48 1.82 -23.32 6.19
CA ASP A 48 0.84 -22.67 7.09
C ASP A 48 1.49 -21.81 8.16
N THR A 49 2.47 -22.38 8.88
CA THR A 49 3.24 -21.68 9.90
C THR A 49 4.01 -20.51 9.28
N PHE A 50 4.61 -20.70 8.11
CA PHE A 50 5.25 -19.59 7.38
C PHE A 50 4.25 -18.47 7.07
N ARG A 51 3.08 -18.80 6.52
CA ARG A 51 2.06 -17.80 6.18
C ARG A 51 1.62 -17.00 7.40
N LEU A 52 1.42 -17.67 8.54
CA LEU A 52 1.05 -17.05 9.80
C LEU A 52 2.14 -16.08 10.28
N LEU A 53 3.38 -16.58 10.44
CA LEU A 53 4.52 -15.78 10.94
C LEU A 53 4.87 -14.62 10.01
N TYR A 54 4.88 -14.85 8.70
CA TYR A 54 5.15 -13.80 7.72
C TYR A 54 4.09 -12.69 7.76
N LYS A 55 2.80 -13.05 7.85
CA LYS A 55 1.69 -12.08 7.98
C LYS A 55 1.75 -11.30 9.29
N ALA A 56 2.07 -11.96 10.39
CA ALA A 56 2.04 -11.37 11.72
C ALA A 56 3.27 -10.52 12.05
N MET A 57 4.46 -10.94 11.63
CA MET A 57 5.72 -10.33 12.11
C MET A 57 6.46 -9.54 11.04
N VAL A 58 6.53 -10.03 9.80
CA VAL A 58 7.35 -9.39 8.75
C VAL A 58 6.55 -8.35 7.98
N ARG A 59 5.35 -8.71 7.55
CA ARG A 59 4.51 -7.88 6.68
C ARG A 59 4.09 -6.54 7.27
N PRO A 60 3.76 -6.41 8.58
CA PRO A 60 3.37 -5.12 9.14
C PRO A 60 4.44 -4.05 8.94
N HIS A 61 5.72 -4.41 9.04
CA HIS A 61 6.83 -3.49 8.78
C HIS A 61 6.89 -2.98 7.34
N LEU A 62 6.36 -3.73 6.37
CA LEU A 62 6.38 -3.40 4.95
C LEU A 62 5.10 -2.70 4.47
N GLU A 63 4.02 -2.71 5.25
CA GLU A 63 2.70 -2.22 4.84
C GLU A 63 2.16 -1.10 5.73
N TYR A 64 2.74 -0.91 6.93
CA TYR A 64 2.28 0.10 7.86
C TYR A 64 2.24 1.49 7.20
N ALA A 65 1.09 2.16 7.27
CA ALA A 65 0.86 3.47 6.68
C ALA A 65 1.21 3.57 5.17
N SER A 66 1.09 2.47 4.40
CA SER A 66 1.45 2.46 2.98
C SER A 66 0.74 3.52 2.14
N CYS A 67 -0.47 3.94 2.53
CA CYS A 67 -1.19 5.03 1.86
C CYS A 67 -0.41 6.35 1.90
N VAL A 68 0.43 6.59 2.91
CA VAL A 68 1.22 7.82 2.99
C VAL A 68 2.43 7.75 2.06
N TRP A 69 3.23 6.68 2.17
CA TRP A 69 4.57 6.64 1.60
C TRP A 69 4.72 5.79 0.33
N CYS A 70 3.64 5.15 -0.17
CA CYS A 70 3.68 4.19 -1.29
C CYS A 70 4.68 4.61 -2.40
N PRO A 71 5.70 3.79 -2.70
CA PRO A 71 6.77 4.19 -3.59
C PRO A 71 6.28 4.41 -5.01
N HIS A 72 6.78 5.49 -5.63
CA HIS A 72 6.62 5.74 -7.05
C HIS A 72 7.79 5.18 -7.88
N LEU A 73 9.00 5.13 -7.30
CA LEU A 73 10.19 4.61 -7.96
C LEU A 73 10.17 3.07 -8.00
N ILE A 74 10.53 2.52 -9.16
CA ILE A 74 10.62 1.07 -9.39
C ILE A 74 11.60 0.42 -8.41
N LYS A 75 12.78 1.02 -8.23
CA LYS A 75 13.81 0.53 -7.29
C LYS A 75 13.29 0.34 -5.86
N ASP A 76 12.43 1.25 -5.39
CA ASP A 76 11.90 1.19 -4.02
C ASP A 76 10.78 0.15 -3.91
N ARG A 77 9.97 -0.03 -4.96
CA ARG A 77 8.99 -1.12 -5.06
C ARG A 77 9.67 -2.49 -5.04
N ASP A 78 10.73 -2.63 -5.82
CA ASP A 78 11.50 -3.86 -5.90
C ASP A 78 12.22 -4.18 -4.60
N LEU A 79 12.77 -3.17 -3.91
CA LEU A 79 13.41 -3.35 -2.61
C LEU A 79 12.45 -3.95 -1.57
N ILE A 80 11.18 -3.53 -1.59
CA ILE A 80 10.14 -4.09 -0.72
C ILE A 80 9.78 -5.51 -1.15
N GLU A 81 9.55 -5.73 -2.45
CA GLU A 81 9.17 -7.04 -2.99
C GLU A 81 10.27 -8.09 -2.81
N GLN A 82 11.54 -7.68 -2.82
CA GLN A 82 12.69 -8.53 -2.52
C GLN A 82 12.61 -9.17 -1.14
N VAL A 83 12.03 -8.50 -0.14
CA VAL A 83 11.82 -9.09 1.20
C VAL A 83 10.86 -10.27 1.11
N GLN A 84 9.75 -10.12 0.37
CA GLN A 84 8.81 -11.23 0.16
C GLN A 84 9.45 -12.35 -0.65
N ARG A 85 10.22 -12.03 -1.71
CA ARG A 85 10.96 -13.01 -2.51
C ARG A 85 11.94 -13.83 -1.67
N ARG A 86 12.63 -13.20 -0.72
CA ARG A 86 13.53 -13.88 0.22
C ARG A 86 12.74 -14.71 1.22
N ALA A 87 11.68 -14.15 1.78
CA ALA A 87 10.86 -14.82 2.78
C ALA A 87 10.27 -16.13 2.25
N THR A 88 9.72 -16.13 1.05
CA THR A 88 9.12 -17.32 0.45
C THR A 88 10.15 -18.41 0.09
N ARG A 89 11.47 -18.16 0.20
CA ARG A 89 12.50 -19.22 0.10
C ARG A 89 12.72 -19.99 1.40
N LEU A 90 12.19 -19.50 2.52
CA LEU A 90 12.33 -20.17 3.82
C LEU A 90 11.49 -21.45 3.92
N VAL A 91 10.46 -21.60 3.07
CA VAL A 91 9.65 -22.81 2.98
C VAL A 91 10.32 -23.79 2.01
N PRO A 92 10.85 -24.94 2.50
CA PRO A 92 11.61 -25.87 1.67
C PRO A 92 10.84 -26.36 0.44
N GLU A 93 9.55 -26.68 0.61
CA GLU A 93 8.66 -27.18 -0.44
C GLU A 93 8.52 -26.24 -1.64
N THR A 94 8.69 -24.94 -1.44
CA THR A 94 8.51 -23.95 -2.50
C THR A 94 9.83 -23.34 -2.98
N LYS A 95 10.96 -23.66 -2.32
CA LYS A 95 12.26 -22.97 -2.51
C LYS A 95 12.76 -22.99 -3.95
N GLY A 96 12.57 -24.10 -4.67
CA GLY A 96 13.00 -24.29 -6.07
C GLY A 96 12.08 -23.66 -7.12
N LEU A 97 10.89 -23.22 -6.74
CA LEU A 97 9.89 -22.72 -7.70
C LEU A 97 10.16 -21.25 -8.10
N PRO A 98 9.76 -20.85 -9.33
CA PRO A 98 9.73 -19.45 -9.74
C PRO A 98 8.91 -18.59 -8.76
N TYR A 99 9.23 -17.30 -8.62
CA TYR A 99 8.60 -16.43 -7.62
C TYR A 99 7.06 -16.43 -7.69
N ASN A 100 6.49 -16.32 -8.89
CA ASN A 100 5.05 -16.30 -9.07
C ASN A 100 4.39 -17.63 -8.65
N SER A 101 5.04 -18.77 -8.90
CA SER A 101 4.57 -20.09 -8.47
C SER A 101 4.62 -20.21 -6.94
N ARG A 102 5.70 -19.72 -6.30
CA ARG A 102 5.78 -19.67 -4.82
C ARG A 102 4.65 -18.87 -4.20
N LEU A 103 4.27 -17.75 -4.82
CA LEU A 103 3.15 -16.93 -4.35
C LEU A 103 1.81 -17.67 -4.44
N LYS A 104 1.57 -18.43 -5.51
CA LYS A 104 0.38 -19.27 -5.67
C LYS A 104 0.32 -20.37 -4.59
N GLU A 105 1.41 -21.13 -4.44
CA GLU A 105 1.54 -22.19 -3.43
C GLU A 105 1.33 -21.67 -2.00
N LEU A 106 1.87 -20.49 -1.69
CA LEU A 106 1.75 -19.87 -0.38
C LEU A 106 0.48 -19.01 -0.24
N GLN A 107 -0.37 -18.93 -1.26
CA GLN A 107 -1.57 -18.09 -1.29
C GLN A 107 -1.28 -16.65 -0.83
N LEU A 108 -0.17 -16.09 -1.34
CA LEU A 108 0.30 -14.74 -1.03
C LEU A 108 0.19 -13.84 -2.26
N PRO A 109 -0.54 -12.72 -2.20
CA PRO A 109 -0.46 -11.73 -3.27
C PRO A 109 0.88 -10.97 -3.21
N THR A 110 1.25 -10.32 -4.30
CA THR A 110 2.41 -9.41 -4.34
C THR A 110 2.23 -8.26 -3.36
N LEU A 111 3.32 -7.73 -2.81
CA LEU A 111 3.21 -6.57 -1.92
C LEU A 111 2.76 -5.33 -2.69
N ASN A 112 3.05 -5.25 -3.98
CA ASN A 112 2.55 -4.19 -4.85
C ASN A 112 1.02 -4.17 -4.93
N TYR A 113 0.41 -5.31 -5.25
CA TYR A 113 -1.05 -5.45 -5.27
C TYR A 113 -1.64 -5.11 -3.89
N ARG A 114 -1.00 -5.53 -2.80
CA ARG A 114 -1.49 -5.22 -1.45
C ARG A 114 -1.50 -3.73 -1.14
N ARG A 115 -0.45 -2.99 -1.51
CA ARG A 115 -0.42 -1.52 -1.34
C ARG A 115 -1.50 -0.82 -2.16
N GLN A 116 -1.67 -1.22 -3.40
CA GLN A 116 -2.74 -0.75 -4.28
C GLN A 116 -4.13 -1.01 -3.67
N ARG A 117 -4.36 -2.22 -3.18
CA ARG A 117 -5.58 -2.60 -2.48
C ARG A 117 -5.82 -1.77 -1.22
N THR A 118 -4.77 -1.48 -0.44
CA THR A 118 -4.88 -0.58 0.73
C THR A 118 -5.30 0.82 0.31
N ASP A 119 -4.73 1.35 -0.78
CA ASP A 119 -5.12 2.65 -1.32
C ASP A 119 -6.62 2.69 -1.69
N ILE A 120 -7.13 1.66 -2.40
CA ILE A 120 -8.56 1.55 -2.73
C ILE A 120 -9.44 1.52 -1.48
N ILE A 121 -9.09 0.67 -0.51
CA ILE A 121 -9.87 0.53 0.73
C ILE A 121 -9.90 1.86 1.49
N GLN A 122 -8.79 2.58 1.54
CA GLN A 122 -8.73 3.87 2.21
C GLN A 122 -9.61 4.90 1.49
N THR A 123 -9.60 4.92 0.15
CA THR A 123 -10.47 5.77 -0.66
C THR A 123 -11.94 5.49 -0.39
N PHE A 124 -12.35 4.22 -0.35
CA PHE A 124 -13.72 3.83 -0.02
C PHE A 124 -14.14 4.34 1.35
N LYS A 125 -13.30 4.17 2.38
CA LYS A 125 -13.60 4.64 3.74
C LYS A 125 -13.77 6.15 3.81
N ILE A 126 -12.96 6.90 3.06
CA ILE A 126 -13.06 8.37 3.00
C ILE A 126 -14.35 8.79 2.28
N ILE A 127 -14.68 8.17 1.14
CA ILE A 127 -15.89 8.49 0.37
C ILE A 127 -17.16 8.17 1.16
N LYS A 128 -17.21 7.00 1.82
CA LYS A 128 -18.35 6.59 2.66
C LYS A 128 -18.35 7.25 4.04
N ARG A 129 -17.42 8.18 4.31
CA ARG A 129 -17.28 8.89 5.59
C ARG A 129 -17.12 7.98 6.82
N ILE A 130 -16.55 6.79 6.61
CA ILE A 130 -16.18 5.87 7.71
C ILE A 130 -14.95 6.41 8.42
N ASP A 131 -13.95 6.87 7.65
CA ASP A 131 -12.80 7.58 8.19
C ASP A 131 -13.01 9.08 7.99
N THR A 132 -13.08 9.83 9.10
CA THR A 132 -13.20 11.29 9.08
C THR A 132 -11.84 11.91 8.80
N VAL A 133 -11.65 12.42 7.59
CA VAL A 133 -10.50 13.26 7.25
C VAL A 133 -10.93 14.71 7.43
N ASN A 134 -10.06 15.54 8.01
CA ASN A 134 -10.33 16.97 8.11
C ASN A 134 -10.39 17.57 6.68
N GLN A 135 -11.62 17.70 6.18
CA GLN A 135 -11.94 18.25 4.85
C GLN A 135 -11.99 19.79 4.89
N ASP A 136 -11.77 20.40 6.05
CA ASP A 136 -11.89 21.83 6.29
C ASP A 136 -10.52 22.44 6.64
N CYS A 137 -9.47 22.13 5.87
CA CYS A 137 -8.22 22.88 6.03
C CYS A 137 -8.47 24.33 5.62
N ARG A 138 -8.53 25.22 6.63
CA ARG A 138 -8.60 26.68 6.46
C ARG A 138 -7.26 27.31 6.08
N CYS A 139 -6.26 26.50 5.80
CA CYS A 139 -4.95 26.95 5.39
C CYS A 139 -5.00 27.56 3.98
N SER A 140 -4.55 28.82 3.84
CA SER A 140 -4.53 29.57 2.58
C SER A 140 -3.64 28.94 1.50
N GLN A 141 -2.72 28.05 1.89
CA GLN A 141 -1.76 27.38 1.01
C GLN A 141 -2.21 25.98 0.53
N CYS A 142 -3.39 25.48 0.92
CA CYS A 142 -3.87 24.18 0.43
C CYS A 142 -4.60 24.32 -0.92
N PRO A 143 -4.10 23.71 -2.01
CA PRO A 143 -4.66 23.90 -3.36
C PRO A 143 -6.02 23.23 -3.59
N SER A 144 -6.46 22.36 -2.70
CA SER A 144 -7.79 21.75 -2.72
C SER A 144 -8.30 21.61 -1.28
N LYS A 145 -9.43 22.28 -0.97
CA LYS A 145 -10.12 22.12 0.32
C LYS A 145 -10.54 20.67 0.55
N LEU A 146 -10.82 19.91 -0.51
CA LEU A 146 -11.21 18.49 -0.44
C LEU A 146 -10.11 17.55 -0.94
N MET A 147 -9.82 16.50 -0.16
CA MET A 147 -8.88 15.43 -0.56
C MET A 147 -9.28 14.75 -1.88
N PHE A 148 -10.59 14.57 -2.10
CA PHE A 148 -11.15 14.03 -3.33
C PHE A 148 -12.28 14.93 -3.85
N LYS A 149 -12.35 15.09 -5.18
CA LYS A 149 -13.47 15.77 -5.85
C LYS A 149 -14.25 14.73 -6.65
N LYS A 150 -15.58 14.72 -6.53
CA LYS A 150 -16.42 13.86 -7.38
C LYS A 150 -16.38 14.36 -8.82
N ALA A 151 -16.39 13.44 -9.79
CA ALA A 151 -16.50 13.79 -11.20
C ALA A 151 -17.94 14.26 -11.50
N SER A 152 -18.09 15.34 -12.28
CA SER A 152 -19.38 15.83 -12.78
C SER A 152 -19.72 15.17 -14.12
N GLY A 153 -20.99 14.77 -14.31
CA GLY A 153 -21.49 14.33 -15.63
C GLY A 153 -21.03 12.93 -16.06
N THR A 154 -21.02 11.96 -15.16
CA THR A 154 -20.60 10.58 -15.49
C THR A 154 -21.66 9.87 -16.34
N THR A 155 -21.40 9.70 -17.63
CA THR A 155 -22.28 8.92 -18.54
C THR A 155 -21.85 7.45 -18.70
N ARG A 156 -20.67 7.07 -18.21
CA ARG A 156 -20.12 5.71 -18.30
C ARG A 156 -19.38 5.30 -17.03
N GLY A 157 -19.49 4.04 -16.62
CA GLY A 157 -18.89 3.46 -15.41
C GLY A 157 -19.69 3.76 -14.13
N HIS A 158 -19.07 3.56 -12.96
CA HIS A 158 -19.76 3.69 -11.67
C HIS A 158 -20.02 5.15 -11.24
N SER A 159 -20.96 5.34 -10.31
CA SER A 159 -21.43 6.67 -9.86
C SER A 159 -20.44 7.42 -8.96
N GLU A 160 -19.59 6.74 -8.20
CA GLU A 160 -18.63 7.38 -7.27
C GLU A 160 -17.28 7.72 -7.91
N LYS A 161 -17.26 8.15 -9.18
CA LYS A 161 -16.01 8.48 -9.86
C LYS A 161 -15.35 9.73 -9.27
N LEU A 162 -14.03 9.70 -9.23
CA LEU A 162 -13.19 10.79 -8.73
C LEU A 162 -12.58 11.57 -9.88
N GLN A 163 -12.57 12.90 -9.74
CA GLN A 163 -11.88 13.79 -10.66
C GLN A 163 -10.39 13.81 -10.35
N THR A 164 -9.56 13.65 -11.38
CA THR A 164 -8.12 13.84 -11.26
C THR A 164 -7.82 15.31 -10.94
N GLN A 165 -7.24 15.57 -9.76
CA GLN A 165 -6.81 16.91 -9.38
C GLN A 165 -5.45 17.24 -10.05
N ARG A 166 -5.28 18.47 -10.52
CA ARG A 166 -3.99 18.95 -11.04
C ARG A 166 -2.94 18.89 -9.94
N ALA A 167 -1.84 18.24 -10.24
CA ALA A 167 -0.66 18.13 -9.38
C ALA A 167 0.57 18.48 -10.22
N THR A 168 1.67 18.84 -9.57
CA THR A 168 2.96 19.10 -10.20
C THR A 168 4.07 18.44 -9.38
N GLY A 169 5.15 18.02 -10.06
CA GLY A 169 6.30 17.37 -9.42
C GLY A 169 5.92 16.13 -8.59
N TYR A 170 6.46 16.01 -7.38
CA TYR A 170 6.22 14.85 -6.51
C TYR A 170 4.76 14.64 -6.09
N ARG A 171 3.91 15.67 -6.22
CA ARG A 171 2.48 15.60 -5.83
C ARG A 171 1.68 14.63 -6.68
N HIS A 172 2.11 14.32 -7.91
CA HIS A 172 1.47 13.29 -8.75
C HIS A 172 1.46 11.91 -8.10
N HIS A 173 2.38 11.66 -7.17
CA HIS A 173 2.53 10.38 -6.48
C HIS A 173 1.82 10.34 -5.12
N PHE A 174 1.15 11.42 -4.73
CA PHE A 174 0.37 11.44 -3.50
C PHE A 174 -0.83 10.51 -3.60
N PHE A 175 -1.27 10.02 -2.45
CA PHE A 175 -2.43 9.15 -2.30
C PHE A 175 -3.64 9.67 -3.07
N SER A 176 -3.99 10.95 -2.86
CA SER A 176 -5.16 11.61 -3.45
C SER A 176 -5.15 11.66 -4.98
N THR A 177 -3.97 11.55 -5.61
CA THR A 177 -3.81 11.62 -7.07
C THR A 177 -3.62 10.23 -7.67
N ARG A 178 -2.74 9.40 -7.09
CA ARG A 178 -2.38 8.10 -7.68
C ARG A 178 -3.52 7.08 -7.64
N VAL A 179 -4.42 7.16 -6.65
CA VAL A 179 -5.51 6.20 -6.48
C VAL A 179 -6.64 6.42 -7.48
N VAL A 180 -6.79 7.63 -8.03
CA VAL A 180 -7.93 8.03 -8.87
C VAL A 180 -8.12 7.11 -10.07
N LYS A 181 -7.05 6.81 -10.81
CA LYS A 181 -7.11 5.94 -11.99
C LYS A 181 -7.61 4.54 -11.64
N MET A 182 -7.06 3.98 -10.57
CA MET A 182 -7.37 2.62 -10.11
C MET A 182 -8.76 2.52 -9.48
N TRP A 183 -9.21 3.57 -8.79
CA TRP A 183 -10.57 3.66 -8.27
C TRP A 183 -11.59 3.72 -9.40
N ASN A 184 -11.37 4.59 -10.39
CA ASN A 184 -12.30 4.79 -11.50
C ASN A 184 -12.39 3.61 -12.47
N SER A 185 -11.46 2.64 -12.40
CA SER A 185 -11.49 1.41 -13.19
C SER A 185 -12.24 0.26 -12.50
N LEU A 186 -12.71 0.44 -11.27
CA LEU A 186 -13.49 -0.59 -10.56
C LEU A 186 -14.87 -0.77 -11.17
N SER A 187 -15.45 -1.96 -10.99
CA SER A 187 -16.83 -2.24 -11.36
C SER A 187 -17.82 -1.48 -10.47
N ASP A 188 -19.03 -1.21 -10.98
CA ASP A 188 -20.08 -0.57 -10.17
C ASP A 188 -20.47 -1.45 -8.98
N ASP A 189 -20.55 -2.78 -9.15
CA ASP A 189 -20.78 -3.72 -8.05
C ASP A 189 -19.76 -3.54 -6.92
N THR A 190 -18.46 -3.46 -7.23
CA THR A 190 -17.43 -3.25 -6.22
C THR A 190 -17.61 -1.94 -5.46
N VAL A 191 -17.92 -0.86 -6.16
CA VAL A 191 -18.04 0.48 -5.57
C VAL A 191 -19.32 0.68 -4.76
N GLN A 192 -20.41 0.00 -5.13
CA GLN A 192 -21.68 0.01 -4.39
C GLN A 192 -21.66 -0.81 -3.09
N ALA A 193 -20.51 -1.38 -2.70
CA ALA A 193 -20.38 -2.03 -1.41
C ALA A 193 -20.84 -1.12 -0.26
N ARG A 194 -21.64 -1.68 0.66
CA ARG A 194 -22.16 -0.95 1.83
C ARG A 194 -21.16 -0.97 2.97
N ARG A 195 -20.39 -2.06 3.08
CA ARG A 195 -19.41 -2.27 4.16
C ARG A 195 -18.00 -2.52 3.62
N VAL A 196 -16.99 -2.19 4.42
CA VAL A 196 -15.58 -2.40 4.06
C VAL A 196 -15.27 -3.88 3.77
N ASN A 197 -15.90 -4.82 4.49
CA ASN A 197 -15.67 -6.24 4.28
C ASN A 197 -16.27 -6.75 2.96
N GLU A 198 -17.39 -6.18 2.54
CA GLU A 198 -18.01 -6.46 1.24
C GLU A 198 -17.11 -5.99 0.09
N LEU A 199 -16.62 -4.74 0.17
CA LEU A 199 -15.61 -4.22 -0.78
C LEU A 199 -14.37 -5.13 -0.84
N LYS A 200 -13.83 -5.51 0.33
CA LYS A 200 -12.65 -6.37 0.43
C LYS A 200 -12.85 -7.73 -0.23
N SER A 201 -14.08 -8.25 -0.24
CA SER A 201 -14.47 -9.50 -0.88
C SER A 201 -14.58 -9.33 -2.40
N ARG A 202 -15.27 -8.29 -2.86
CA ARG A 202 -15.43 -7.97 -4.30
C ARG A 202 -14.11 -7.66 -4.99
N LEU A 203 -13.18 -6.96 -4.32
CA LEU A 203 -11.81 -6.71 -4.81
C LEU A 203 -10.94 -7.97 -5.01
N ARG A 204 -11.40 -9.16 -4.61
CA ARG A 204 -10.72 -10.42 -4.95
C ARG A 204 -11.20 -11.01 -6.29
N ARG A 205 -12.34 -10.54 -6.79
CA ARG A 205 -13.01 -11.02 -8.01
C ARG A 205 -12.69 -10.12 -9.22
N ASP A 206 -12.50 -8.83 -8.97
CA ASP A 206 -11.97 -7.83 -9.91
C ASP A 206 -10.44 -7.93 -10.05
#